data_AF-A0A432GV59-F1
#
_entry.id   AF-A0A432GV59-F1
#
_cell.length_a   1.000
_cell.length_b   1.000
_cell.length_c   1.000
_cell.angle_alpha   90.00
_cell.angle_beta   90.00
_cell.angle_gamma   90.00
#
_symmetry.space_group_name_H-M   'P 1'
#
loop_
_entity.id
_entity.type
_entity.pdbx_description
1 polymer ?
#
loop_
_entity_poly.entity_id
_entity_poly.type
_entity_poly.pdbx_seq_one_letter_code
_entity_poly.pdbx_strand_id
1 'polypeptide(L)'
;MIMPSLPQQNKDHNLVTQFLRSIHYKSSSGQKPYGNALSILRAIFEASGQQHLLYLVKLRKLWFAEIDSFMARNSYPRNISVLRQFTVNDDFCQELAKASVSPDFLQAVEKLNGESFKRSEQLNGQLQKRLKRLLSPEESELLKHKVRFKHLQTILHLTVYDGSIAQALRFETEAYLRIFHRLLPELKLDSINCHVGDLGQAQYDQRQVALLAKDWNQVTPPEVHERCMPAFLHRVSRGHAVLVLYVSTEEGLEYLKRTPGSDWLVQHLHKKRTELQEVLQRIAFVPKPELDLEQIRLRSVVLGEIDSEKLSSVTEITSRKSTASTSKTTLSAKEQFAKIRMHLNEGTSDEVNSA
;
A
#
# COMPACT_ATOMS: atom_id res chain seq x y z
N MET A 1 -5.38 9.82 35.15
CA MET A 1 -4.32 9.96 34.14
C MET A 1 -2.99 9.76 34.84
N ILE A 2 -2.21 8.73 34.47
CA ILE A 2 -0.80 8.63 34.87
C ILE A 2 -0.01 9.24 33.72
N MET A 3 0.49 10.47 33.87
CA MET A 3 1.52 10.96 32.96
C MET A 3 2.71 9.99 33.06
N PRO A 4 3.28 9.51 31.94
CA PRO A 4 4.50 8.71 32.03
C PRO A 4 5.54 9.54 32.77
N SER A 5 6.02 9.01 33.88
CA SER A 5 6.98 9.69 34.73
C SER A 5 8.25 9.99 33.89
N LEU A 6 8.95 11.09 34.16
CA LEU A 6 10.24 11.42 33.54
C LEU A 6 11.20 10.21 33.38
N PRO A 7 11.28 9.27 34.35
CA PRO A 7 12.04 8.03 34.20
C PRO A 7 11.59 7.12 33.05
N GLN A 8 10.30 7.05 32.75
CA GLN A 8 9.74 6.24 31.66
C GLN A 8 10.12 6.84 30.29
N GLN A 9 10.00 8.17 30.15
CA GLN A 9 10.43 8.89 28.94
C GLN A 9 11.94 8.74 28.69
N ASN A 10 12.75 8.78 29.75
CA ASN A 10 14.20 8.55 29.65
C ASN A 10 14.55 7.10 29.27
N LYS A 11 13.77 6.11 29.69
CA LYS A 11 13.94 4.71 29.27
C LYS A 11 13.64 4.53 27.79
N ASP A 12 12.51 5.06 27.31
CA ASP A 12 12.12 4.97 25.89
C ASP A 12 13.12 5.70 24.99
N HIS A 13 13.63 6.85 25.45
CA HIS A 13 14.68 7.60 24.75
C HIS A 13 16.00 6.82 24.66
N ASN A 14 16.38 6.12 25.73
CA ASN A 14 17.57 5.26 25.74
C ASN A 14 17.40 4.03 24.84
N LEU A 15 16.21 3.42 24.78
CA LEU A 15 15.92 2.29 23.88
C LEU A 15 16.00 2.70 22.42
N VAL A 16 15.41 3.85 22.04
CA VAL A 16 15.53 4.39 20.68
C VAL A 16 16.99 4.68 20.35
N THR A 17 17.74 5.27 21.29
CA THR A 17 19.16 5.59 21.07
C THR A 17 20.01 4.33 20.92
N GLN A 18 19.77 3.28 21.73
CA GLN A 18 20.43 1.98 21.60
C GLN A 18 20.10 1.31 20.25
N PHE A 19 18.83 1.34 19.84
CA PHE A 19 18.39 0.79 18.55
C PHE A 19 19.03 1.53 17.36
N LEU A 20 19.03 2.87 17.38
CA LEU A 20 19.65 3.66 16.32
C LEU A 20 21.16 3.41 16.22
N ARG A 21 21.83 3.19 17.36
CA ARG A 21 23.24 2.77 17.39
C ARG A 21 23.43 1.36 16.84
N SER A 22 22.54 0.42 17.16
CA SER A 22 22.65 -0.97 16.66
C SER A 22 22.46 -1.08 15.15
N ILE A 23 21.75 -0.14 14.53
CA ILE A 23 21.63 -0.06 13.06
C ILE A 23 22.68 0.85 12.41
N HIS A 24 23.71 1.27 13.18
CA HIS A 24 24.80 2.15 12.72
C HIS A 24 24.35 3.47 12.08
N TYR A 25 23.19 4.00 12.50
CA TYR A 25 22.70 5.28 11.97
C TYR A 25 23.63 6.42 12.38
N LYS A 26 24.18 7.13 11.39
CA LYS A 26 24.98 8.36 11.59
C LYS A 26 24.22 9.53 11.00
N SER A 27 23.84 10.50 11.86
CA SER A 27 23.26 11.78 11.43
C SER A 27 24.23 12.50 10.49
N SER A 28 23.77 12.85 9.28
CA SER A 28 24.57 13.54 8.26
C SER A 28 24.69 15.05 8.47
N SER A 29 24.06 15.62 9.52
CA SER A 29 24.12 17.05 9.82
C SER A 29 24.63 17.28 11.25
N GLY A 30 25.83 17.87 11.36
CA GLY A 30 26.56 18.11 12.61
C GLY A 30 25.95 19.08 13.62
N GLN A 31 24.64 19.34 13.60
CA GLN A 31 23.99 20.23 14.57
C GLN A 31 22.70 19.71 15.20
N LYS A 32 22.28 18.46 14.94
CA LYS A 32 21.24 17.80 15.75
C LYS A 32 21.60 16.33 15.98
N PRO A 33 21.51 15.82 17.23
CA PRO A 33 21.84 14.42 17.55
C PRO A 33 20.92 13.40 16.84
N TYR A 34 19.79 13.87 16.30
CA TYR A 34 18.83 13.12 15.52
C TYR A 34 18.65 13.85 14.18
N GLY A 35 18.87 13.17 13.05
CA GLY A 35 18.50 13.70 11.74
C GLY A 35 16.98 13.95 11.65
N ASN A 36 16.50 14.52 10.55
CA ASN A 36 15.06 14.71 10.32
C ASN A 36 14.29 13.40 10.62
N ALA A 37 13.18 13.45 11.37
CA ALA A 37 12.39 12.28 11.78
C ALA A 37 12.08 11.32 10.62
N LEU A 38 11.90 11.84 9.40
CA LEU A 38 11.73 11.04 8.19
C LEU A 38 12.96 10.17 7.86
N SER A 39 14.17 10.72 8.02
CA SER A 39 15.43 9.98 7.80
C SER A 39 15.63 8.88 8.82
N ILE A 40 15.20 9.11 10.06
CA ILE A 40 15.24 8.13 11.15
C ILE A 40 14.24 7.01 10.86
N LEU A 41 13.00 7.34 10.52
CA LEU A 41 11.99 6.34 10.14
C LEU A 41 12.43 5.52 8.93
N ARG A 42 13.04 6.15 7.92
CA ARG A 42 13.60 5.45 6.77
C ARG A 42 14.68 4.45 7.19
N ALA A 43 15.61 4.85 8.05
CA ALA A 43 16.65 3.96 8.56
C ALA A 43 16.08 2.81 9.40
N ILE A 44 15.09 3.07 10.25
CA ILE A 44 14.40 2.05 11.04
C ILE A 44 13.70 1.04 10.11
N PHE A 45 12.97 1.52 9.11
CA PHE A 45 12.27 0.66 8.16
C PHE A 45 13.23 -0.13 7.28
N GLU A 46 14.34 0.45 6.86
CA GLU A 46 15.37 -0.26 6.11
C GLU A 46 16.00 -1.38 6.95
N ALA A 47 16.38 -1.07 8.20
CA ALA A 47 16.94 -2.05 9.13
C ALA A 47 15.95 -3.17 9.51
N SER A 48 14.64 -2.88 9.53
CA SER A 48 13.59 -3.87 9.80
C SER A 48 13.08 -4.59 8.53
N GLY A 49 13.69 -4.35 7.37
CA GLY A 49 13.29 -4.95 6.09
C GLY A 49 11.97 -4.40 5.52
N GLN A 50 11.42 -3.34 6.11
CA GLN A 50 10.19 -2.64 5.75
C GLN A 50 10.45 -1.41 4.87
N GLN A 51 11.56 -1.38 4.12
CA GLN A 51 12.05 -0.21 3.36
C GLN A 51 11.01 0.46 2.43
N HIS A 52 9.99 -0.26 1.98
CA HIS A 52 8.95 0.27 1.09
C HIS A 52 7.67 0.74 1.79
N LEU A 53 7.58 0.61 3.11
CA LEU A 53 6.37 0.94 3.86
C LEU A 53 5.99 2.42 3.69
N LEU A 54 6.97 3.34 3.74
CA LEU A 54 6.73 4.77 3.52
C LEU A 54 6.11 5.06 2.15
N TYR A 55 6.59 4.40 1.10
CA TYR A 55 6.06 4.59 -0.26
C TYR A 55 4.64 4.02 -0.38
N LEU A 56 4.36 2.88 0.26
CA LEU A 56 3.02 2.31 0.31
C LEU A 56 2.04 3.24 1.04
N VAL A 57 2.45 3.85 2.15
CA VAL A 57 1.64 4.83 2.88
C VAL A 57 1.35 6.06 2.01
N LYS A 58 2.38 6.60 1.34
CA LYS A 58 2.25 7.72 0.39
C LYS A 58 1.27 7.37 -0.74
N LEU A 59 1.39 6.17 -1.32
CA LEU A 59 0.50 5.72 -2.39
C LEU A 59 -0.96 5.60 -1.93
N ARG A 60 -1.21 4.97 -0.78
CA ARG A 60 -2.57 4.81 -0.23
C ARG A 60 -3.24 6.14 0.07
N LYS A 61 -2.47 7.13 0.52
CA LYS A 61 -2.95 8.50 0.74
C LYS A 61 -3.43 9.14 -0.56
N LEU A 62 -2.70 8.94 -1.65
CA LEU A 62 -2.99 9.54 -2.96
C LEU A 62 -3.99 8.70 -3.79
N TRP A 63 -4.28 7.47 -3.35
CA TRP A 63 -4.92 6.46 -4.19
C TRP A 63 -6.27 6.88 -4.75
N PHE A 64 -7.14 7.46 -3.95
CA PHE A 64 -8.46 7.85 -4.45
C PHE A 64 -8.46 9.24 -5.10
N ALA A 65 -7.44 10.05 -4.84
CA ALA A 65 -7.37 11.45 -5.28
C ALA A 65 -6.65 11.63 -6.63
N GLU A 66 -5.59 10.85 -6.88
CA GLU A 66 -4.65 11.10 -7.99
C GLU A 66 -4.63 9.97 -9.04
N ILE A 67 -5.32 8.88 -8.77
CA ILE A 67 -5.51 7.75 -9.68
C ILE A 67 -6.85 7.92 -10.41
N ASP A 68 -6.97 7.33 -11.59
CA ASP A 68 -8.23 7.28 -12.32
C ASP A 68 -9.34 6.54 -11.54
N SER A 69 -10.57 6.91 -11.85
CA SER A 69 -11.74 6.37 -11.15
C SER A 69 -11.90 4.87 -11.32
N PHE A 70 -11.47 4.29 -12.44
CA PHE A 70 -11.56 2.86 -12.68
C PHE A 70 -10.66 2.07 -11.72
N MET A 71 -9.38 2.43 -11.63
CA MET A 71 -8.43 1.72 -10.75
C MET A 71 -8.74 1.98 -9.27
N ALA A 72 -9.14 3.19 -8.90
CA ALA A 72 -9.53 3.52 -7.52
C ALA A 72 -10.77 2.73 -7.05
N ARG A 73 -11.71 2.44 -7.95
CA ARG A 73 -12.91 1.63 -7.69
C ARG A 73 -12.61 0.15 -7.54
N ASN A 74 -11.79 -0.37 -8.44
CA ASN A 74 -11.66 -1.80 -8.65
C ASN A 74 -10.37 -2.39 -8.06
N SER A 75 -9.55 -1.57 -7.40
CA SER A 75 -8.31 -2.04 -6.80
C SER A 75 -7.80 -1.15 -5.65
N TYR A 76 -6.90 -1.71 -4.84
CA TYR A 76 -6.26 -1.00 -3.73
C TYR A 76 -4.83 -1.46 -3.47
N PRO A 77 -3.88 -0.57 -3.06
CA PRO A 77 -2.49 -0.94 -2.80
C PRO A 77 -2.36 -1.86 -1.60
N ARG A 78 -1.90 -3.08 -1.82
CA ARG A 78 -1.72 -4.09 -0.78
C ARG A 78 -0.33 -4.02 -0.16
N ASN A 79 0.72 -4.15 -0.95
CA ASN A 79 2.11 -4.07 -0.50
C ASN A 79 3.07 -3.83 -1.67
N ILE A 80 4.33 -3.55 -1.34
CA ILE A 80 5.42 -3.43 -2.32
C ILE A 80 6.48 -4.47 -1.93
N SER A 81 6.93 -5.27 -2.89
CA SER A 81 7.97 -6.28 -2.67
C SER A 81 9.11 -6.13 -3.66
N VAL A 82 10.29 -6.62 -3.30
CA VAL A 82 11.40 -6.75 -4.24
C VAL A 82 11.57 -8.20 -4.63
N LEU A 83 11.47 -8.49 -5.92
CA LEU A 83 11.97 -9.72 -6.48
C LEU A 83 13.49 -9.62 -6.56
N ARG A 84 14.16 -10.49 -5.82
CA ARG A 84 15.60 -10.69 -5.92
C ARG A 84 15.88 -12.03 -6.57
N GLN A 85 17.02 -12.11 -7.25
CA GLN A 85 17.45 -13.33 -7.91
C GLN A 85 18.95 -13.53 -7.69
N PHE A 86 19.33 -14.79 -7.53
CA PHE A 86 20.70 -15.24 -7.54
C PHE A 86 20.84 -16.28 -8.64
N THR A 87 21.84 -16.11 -9.50
CA THR A 87 22.18 -17.09 -10.54
C THR A 87 23.52 -17.68 -10.17
N VAL A 88 23.59 -19.01 -10.15
CA VAL A 88 24.87 -19.71 -10.00
C VAL A 88 25.65 -19.50 -11.29
N ASN A 89 26.85 -18.95 -11.18
CA ASN A 89 27.72 -18.67 -12.31
C ASN A 89 29.15 -19.17 -12.03
N ASP A 90 29.99 -19.17 -13.07
CA ASP A 90 31.39 -19.63 -12.96
C ASP A 90 32.18 -18.87 -11.89
N ASP A 91 31.97 -17.56 -11.77
CA ASP A 91 32.64 -16.74 -10.74
C ASP A 91 32.30 -17.22 -9.33
N PHE A 92 31.03 -17.53 -9.06
CA PHE A 92 30.59 -18.06 -7.78
C PHE A 92 31.16 -19.45 -7.50
N CYS A 93 31.19 -20.33 -8.50
CA CYS A 93 31.83 -21.66 -8.39
C CYS A 93 33.32 -21.52 -8.05
N GLN A 94 34.04 -20.61 -8.72
CA GLN A 94 35.45 -20.33 -8.43
C GLN A 94 35.66 -19.73 -7.04
N GLU A 95 34.78 -18.85 -6.58
CA GLU A 95 34.83 -18.31 -5.22
C GLU A 95 34.65 -19.40 -4.15
N LEU A 96 33.76 -20.36 -4.39
CA LEU A 96 33.60 -21.50 -3.50
C LEU A 96 34.81 -22.42 -3.53
N ALA A 97 35.39 -22.68 -4.71
CA ALA A 97 36.59 -23.51 -4.83
C ALA A 97 37.76 -22.98 -3.98
N LYS A 98 37.88 -21.65 -3.87
CA LYS A 98 38.88 -20.97 -3.01
C LYS A 98 38.60 -21.09 -1.51
N ALA A 99 37.38 -21.46 -1.12
CA ALA A 99 36.96 -21.57 0.28
C ALA A 99 37.20 -22.97 0.88
N SER A 100 37.93 -23.86 0.18
CA SER A 100 38.26 -25.22 0.62
C SER A 100 37.04 -26.06 1.06
N VAL A 101 35.90 -25.85 0.39
CA VAL A 101 34.70 -26.68 0.58
C VAL A 101 34.93 -28.10 0.07
N SER A 102 34.12 -29.03 0.56
CA SER A 102 34.24 -30.43 0.18
C SER A 102 34.00 -30.62 -1.34
N PRO A 103 34.72 -31.57 -1.98
CA PRO A 103 34.62 -31.77 -3.43
C PRO A 103 33.21 -32.16 -3.90
N ASP A 104 32.46 -32.91 -3.10
CA ASP A 104 31.07 -33.28 -3.36
C ASP A 104 30.15 -32.06 -3.39
N PHE A 105 30.38 -31.10 -2.48
CA PHE A 105 29.65 -29.84 -2.42
C PHE A 105 29.92 -28.97 -3.65
N LEU A 106 31.20 -28.80 -4.01
CA LEU A 106 31.58 -28.05 -5.22
C LEU A 106 30.96 -28.66 -6.48
N GLN A 107 31.05 -29.99 -6.64
CA GLN A 107 30.45 -30.67 -7.78
C GLN A 107 28.93 -30.51 -7.83
N ALA A 108 28.25 -30.46 -6.68
CA ALA A 108 26.81 -30.22 -6.62
C ALA A 108 26.47 -28.78 -7.05
N VAL A 109 27.27 -27.79 -6.66
CA VAL A 109 27.11 -26.38 -7.06
C VAL A 109 27.40 -26.19 -8.55
N GLU A 110 28.49 -26.76 -9.07
CA GLU A 110 28.85 -26.67 -10.50
C GLU A 110 27.72 -27.22 -11.40
N LYS A 111 27.04 -28.28 -10.95
CA LYS A 111 25.88 -28.83 -11.67
C LYS A 111 24.65 -27.92 -11.67
N LEU A 112 24.63 -26.88 -10.82
CA LEU A 112 23.60 -25.84 -10.81
C LEU A 112 24.02 -24.61 -11.64
N ASN A 113 25.17 -24.62 -12.31
CA ASN A 113 25.62 -23.48 -13.10
C ASN A 113 24.58 -23.06 -14.15
N GLY A 114 24.30 -21.77 -14.21
CA GLY A 114 23.22 -21.17 -15.01
C GLY A 114 21.83 -21.23 -14.36
N GLU A 115 21.61 -22.04 -13.32
CA GLU A 115 20.33 -22.07 -12.60
C GLU A 115 20.14 -20.80 -11.77
N SER A 116 18.88 -20.38 -11.65
CA SER A 116 18.51 -19.14 -10.98
C SER A 116 17.48 -19.36 -9.88
N PHE A 117 17.70 -18.72 -8.74
CA PHE A 117 16.95 -18.88 -7.51
C PHE A 117 16.41 -17.55 -7.04
N LYS A 118 15.17 -17.55 -6.52
CA LYS A 118 14.54 -16.34 -5.96
C LYS A 118 14.75 -16.20 -4.45
N ARG A 119 15.06 -17.31 -3.78
CA ARG A 119 15.30 -17.37 -2.32
C ARG A 119 16.37 -18.38 -1.97
N SER A 120 17.02 -18.21 -0.82
CA SER A 120 18.05 -19.10 -0.31
C SER A 120 17.52 -20.51 -0.04
N GLU A 121 16.27 -20.65 0.41
CA GLU A 121 15.68 -21.98 0.68
C GLU A 121 15.54 -22.80 -0.60
N GLN A 122 15.31 -22.15 -1.75
CA GLN A 122 15.23 -22.84 -3.04
C GLN A 122 16.59 -23.37 -3.48
N LEU A 123 17.63 -22.54 -3.36
CA LEU A 123 19.02 -22.93 -3.64
C LEU A 123 19.44 -24.08 -2.71
N ASN A 124 19.22 -23.93 -1.41
CA ASN A 124 19.59 -24.93 -0.41
C ASN A 124 18.86 -26.25 -0.65
N GLY A 125 17.56 -26.20 -0.96
CA GLY A 125 16.77 -27.40 -1.29
C GLY A 125 17.29 -28.13 -2.54
N GLN A 126 17.71 -27.40 -3.58
CA GLN A 126 18.32 -28.03 -4.76
C GLN A 126 19.69 -28.63 -4.47
N LEU A 127 20.52 -27.94 -3.69
CA LEU A 127 21.81 -28.46 -3.25
C LEU A 127 21.65 -29.74 -2.44
N GLN A 128 20.75 -29.75 -1.45
CA GLN A 128 20.46 -30.94 -0.63
C GLN A 128 19.95 -32.11 -1.48
N LYS A 129 19.09 -31.83 -2.47
CA LYS A 129 18.59 -32.86 -3.40
C LYS A 129 19.73 -33.48 -4.22
N ARG A 130 20.69 -32.68 -4.68
CA ARG A 130 21.86 -33.17 -5.44
C ARG A 130 22.89 -33.88 -4.56
N LEU A 131 23.10 -33.41 -3.33
CA LEU A 131 24.00 -34.01 -2.34
C LEU A 131 23.42 -35.27 -1.68
N LYS A 132 22.09 -35.43 -1.69
CA LYS A 132 21.36 -36.48 -0.97
C LYS A 132 21.62 -36.48 0.55
N ARG A 133 21.97 -35.31 1.09
CA ARG A 133 22.17 -35.06 2.52
C ARG A 133 21.82 -33.61 2.85
N LEU A 134 21.70 -33.31 4.14
CA LEU A 134 21.60 -31.94 4.62
C LEU A 134 22.93 -31.20 4.43
N LEU A 135 22.83 -29.87 4.35
CA LEU A 135 24.01 -29.00 4.35
C LEU A 135 24.63 -28.99 5.75
N SER A 136 25.95 -29.06 5.81
CA SER A 136 26.67 -28.87 7.09
C SER A 136 26.48 -27.42 7.58
N PRO A 137 26.72 -27.16 8.88
CA PRO A 137 26.71 -25.80 9.41
C PRO A 137 27.70 -24.88 8.68
N GLU A 138 28.88 -25.40 8.33
CA GLU A 138 29.94 -24.67 7.60
C GLU A 138 29.51 -24.31 6.17
N GLU A 139 28.93 -25.27 5.44
CA GLU A 139 28.39 -25.05 4.08
C GLU A 139 27.27 -24.02 4.10
N SER A 140 26.38 -24.12 5.09
CA SER A 140 25.26 -23.19 5.27
C SER A 140 25.74 -21.78 5.57
N GLU A 141 26.74 -21.63 6.42
CA GLU A 141 27.31 -20.32 6.77
C GLU A 141 28.08 -19.71 5.60
N LEU A 142 28.83 -20.52 4.85
CA LEU A 142 29.50 -20.09 3.63
C LEU A 142 28.48 -19.54 2.61
N LEU A 143 27.39 -20.26 2.37
CA LEU A 143 26.33 -19.82 1.45
C LEU A 143 25.69 -18.51 1.92
N LYS A 144 25.43 -18.32 3.22
CA LYS A 144 24.88 -17.05 3.73
C LYS A 144 25.78 -15.86 3.42
N HIS A 145 27.10 -16.03 3.46
CA HIS A 145 28.05 -14.95 3.20
C HIS A 145 28.36 -14.73 1.72
N LYS A 146 28.33 -15.79 0.92
CA LYS A 146 28.71 -15.76 -0.50
C LYS A 146 27.54 -15.53 -1.45
N VAL A 147 26.35 -16.04 -1.13
CA VAL A 147 25.18 -15.90 -1.98
C VAL A 147 24.59 -14.50 -1.83
N ARG A 148 24.77 -13.68 -2.87
CA ARG A 148 24.23 -12.32 -2.94
C ARG A 148 23.08 -12.24 -3.93
N PHE A 149 21.86 -12.27 -3.42
CA PHE A 149 20.65 -12.05 -4.23
C PHE A 149 20.61 -10.60 -4.73
N LYS A 150 20.72 -10.44 -6.05
CA LYS A 150 20.66 -9.13 -6.71
C LYS A 150 19.22 -8.66 -6.87
N HIS A 151 19.02 -7.35 -6.80
CA HIS A 151 17.74 -6.73 -7.10
C HIS A 151 17.38 -6.96 -8.56
N LEU A 152 16.17 -7.47 -8.83
CA LEU A 152 15.68 -7.66 -10.20
C LEU A 152 14.52 -6.72 -10.51
N GLN A 153 13.47 -6.75 -9.68
CA GLN A 153 12.26 -5.96 -9.89
C GLN A 153 11.66 -5.51 -8.55
N THR A 154 11.16 -4.28 -8.52
CA THR A 154 10.25 -3.78 -7.49
C THR A 154 8.82 -3.91 -7.98
N ILE A 155 7.99 -4.63 -7.21
CA ILE A 155 6.64 -5.01 -7.59
C ILE A 155 5.64 -4.33 -6.67
N LEU A 156 4.70 -3.58 -7.24
CA LEU A 156 3.51 -3.11 -6.55
C LEU A 156 2.44 -4.19 -6.60
N HIS A 157 1.95 -4.63 -5.45
CA HIS A 157 0.85 -5.56 -5.36
C HIS A 157 -0.45 -4.82 -5.08
N LEU A 158 -1.44 -5.06 -5.93
CA LEU A 158 -2.80 -4.56 -5.77
C LEU A 158 -3.72 -5.68 -5.32
N THR A 159 -4.64 -5.39 -4.39
CA THR A 159 -5.86 -6.17 -4.25
C THR A 159 -6.82 -5.68 -5.34
N VAL A 160 -7.50 -6.58 -6.04
CA VAL A 160 -8.51 -6.26 -7.06
C VAL A 160 -9.81 -6.97 -6.76
N TYR A 161 -10.91 -6.41 -7.26
CA TYR A 161 -12.26 -6.95 -7.04
C TYR A 161 -12.41 -8.37 -7.60
N ASP A 162 -11.99 -8.58 -8.85
CA ASP A 162 -12.09 -9.88 -9.53
C ASP A 162 -10.94 -10.12 -10.52
N GLY A 163 -10.96 -11.31 -11.15
CA GLY A 163 -9.97 -11.71 -12.15
C GLY A 163 -10.06 -10.96 -13.48
N SER A 164 -11.22 -10.42 -13.84
CA SER A 164 -11.39 -9.63 -15.07
C SER A 164 -10.68 -8.29 -14.96
N ILE A 165 -10.77 -7.64 -13.80
CA ILE A 165 -10.03 -6.43 -13.48
C ILE A 165 -8.53 -6.71 -13.45
N ALA A 166 -8.11 -7.82 -12.82
CA ALA A 166 -6.69 -8.22 -12.84
C ALA A 166 -6.16 -8.30 -14.28
N GLN A 167 -6.94 -8.88 -15.19
CA GLN A 167 -6.56 -9.04 -16.59
C GLN A 167 -6.56 -7.70 -17.33
N ALA A 168 -7.54 -6.82 -17.09
CA ALA A 168 -7.59 -5.48 -17.67
C ALA A 168 -6.35 -4.65 -17.26
N LEU A 169 -6.01 -4.63 -15.97
CA LEU A 169 -4.82 -3.93 -15.46
C LEU A 169 -3.52 -4.48 -16.07
N ARG A 170 -3.45 -5.80 -16.33
CA ARG A 170 -2.29 -6.40 -17.00
C ARG A 170 -2.07 -5.85 -18.41
N PHE A 171 -3.14 -5.61 -19.17
CA PHE A 171 -3.02 -5.03 -20.53
C PHE A 171 -2.53 -3.58 -20.51
N GLU A 172 -2.79 -2.84 -19.43
CA GLU A 172 -2.41 -1.43 -19.30
C GLU A 172 -1.25 -1.20 -18.32
N THR A 173 -0.50 -2.26 -17.97
CA THR A 173 0.56 -2.22 -16.94
C THR A 173 1.52 -1.03 -17.14
N GLU A 174 1.97 -0.78 -18.36
CA GLU A 174 2.91 0.33 -18.62
C GLU A 174 2.29 1.71 -18.41
N ALA A 175 1.01 1.88 -18.76
CA ALA A 175 0.31 3.15 -18.53
C ALA A 175 0.18 3.41 -17.03
N TYR A 176 -0.17 2.40 -16.25
CA TYR A 176 -0.25 2.51 -14.80
C TYR A 176 1.11 2.70 -14.13
N LEU A 177 2.16 2.04 -14.61
CA LEU A 177 3.53 2.28 -14.13
C LEU A 177 3.95 3.75 -14.34
N ARG A 178 3.61 4.35 -15.49
CA ARG A 178 3.87 5.78 -15.72
C ARG A 178 3.15 6.67 -14.71
N ILE A 179 1.88 6.37 -14.39
CA ILE A 179 1.14 7.08 -13.35
C ILE A 179 1.85 6.93 -11.99
N PHE A 180 2.26 5.72 -11.62
CA PHE A 180 2.95 5.50 -10.36
C PHE A 180 4.32 6.15 -10.28
N HIS A 181 5.09 6.21 -11.36
CA HIS A 181 6.34 6.96 -11.41
C HIS A 181 6.13 8.46 -11.22
N ARG A 182 4.99 9.01 -11.66
CA ARG A 182 4.64 10.40 -11.37
C ARG A 182 4.27 10.60 -9.89
N LEU A 183 3.55 9.67 -9.27
CA LEU A 183 3.11 9.77 -7.87
C LEU A 183 4.22 9.46 -6.86
N LEU A 184 5.12 8.54 -7.22
CA LEU A 184 6.23 8.05 -6.42
C LEU A 184 7.53 8.10 -7.24
N PRO A 185 8.01 9.29 -7.64
CA PRO A 185 9.22 9.40 -8.45
C PRO A 185 10.46 8.87 -7.73
N GLU A 186 10.41 8.79 -6.40
CA GLU A 186 11.50 8.27 -5.58
C GLU A 186 11.59 6.73 -5.59
N LEU A 187 10.57 6.05 -6.11
CA LEU A 187 10.49 4.59 -6.17
C LEU A 187 10.46 4.11 -7.62
N LYS A 188 11.51 3.39 -8.02
CA LYS A 188 11.51 2.65 -9.28
C LYS A 188 10.65 1.40 -9.15
N LEU A 189 9.38 1.51 -9.55
CA LEU A 189 8.46 0.36 -9.71
C LEU A 189 8.67 -0.27 -11.08
N ASP A 190 8.94 -1.58 -11.12
CA ASP A 190 9.19 -2.31 -12.36
C ASP A 190 7.99 -3.13 -12.82
N SER A 191 7.07 -3.50 -11.90
CA SER A 191 5.87 -4.24 -12.27
C SER A 191 4.71 -4.08 -11.29
N ILE A 192 3.52 -4.50 -11.73
CA ILE A 192 2.28 -4.51 -10.95
C ILE A 192 1.74 -5.95 -10.93
N ASN A 193 1.43 -6.46 -9.74
CA ASN A 193 0.78 -7.76 -9.57
C ASN A 193 -0.58 -7.60 -8.90
N CYS A 194 -1.60 -8.23 -9.48
CA CYS A 194 -2.96 -8.18 -8.95
C CYS A 194 -3.29 -9.45 -8.15
N HIS A 195 -3.96 -9.27 -7.01
CA HIS A 195 -4.47 -10.33 -6.16
C HIS A 195 -5.97 -10.16 -6.03
N VAL A 196 -6.74 -11.14 -6.45
CA VAL A 196 -8.20 -11.10 -6.24
C VAL A 196 -8.48 -11.22 -4.75
N GLY A 197 -9.22 -10.25 -4.20
CA GLY A 197 -9.52 -10.22 -2.77
C GLY A 197 -10.56 -9.17 -2.42
N ASP A 198 -10.97 -9.16 -1.16
CA ASP A 198 -12.03 -8.29 -0.68
C ASP A 198 -11.58 -6.81 -0.60
N LEU A 199 -12.20 -5.98 -1.44
CA LEU A 199 -12.04 -4.52 -1.45
C LEU A 199 -13.07 -3.80 -0.58
N GLY A 200 -14.05 -4.51 -0.05
CA GLY A 200 -15.19 -3.96 0.68
C GLY A 200 -14.75 -3.04 1.82
N GLN A 201 -13.71 -3.41 2.57
CA GLN A 201 -13.21 -2.59 3.67
C GLN A 201 -12.67 -1.22 3.22
N ALA A 202 -11.90 -1.16 2.12
CA ALA A 202 -11.31 0.11 1.67
C ALA A 202 -12.38 1.05 1.10
N GLN A 203 -13.36 0.49 0.38
CA GLN A 203 -14.52 1.23 -0.11
C GLN A 203 -15.41 1.71 1.03
N TYR A 204 -15.64 0.85 2.03
CA TYR A 204 -16.38 1.19 3.23
C TYR A 204 -15.71 2.34 4.00
N ASP A 205 -14.40 2.26 4.20
CA ASP A 205 -13.63 3.34 4.86
C ASP A 205 -13.81 4.68 4.13
N GLN A 206 -13.73 4.71 2.79
CA GLN A 206 -13.93 5.95 2.04
C GLN A 206 -15.36 6.51 2.17
N ARG A 207 -16.36 5.64 2.15
CA ARG A 207 -17.75 6.06 2.41
C ARG A 207 -17.92 6.66 3.80
N GLN A 208 -17.31 6.06 4.82
CA GLN A 208 -17.37 6.58 6.19
C GLN A 208 -16.72 7.95 6.32
N VAL A 209 -15.59 8.17 5.63
CA VAL A 209 -14.95 9.49 5.56
C VAL A 209 -15.84 10.51 4.87
N ALA A 210 -16.46 10.15 3.74
CA ALA A 210 -17.37 11.04 3.04
C ALA A 210 -18.58 11.42 3.89
N LEU A 211 -19.22 10.44 4.54
CA LEU A 211 -20.33 10.68 5.45
C LEU A 211 -19.92 11.56 6.63
N LEU A 212 -18.71 11.38 7.18
CA LEU A 212 -18.19 12.24 8.23
C LEU A 212 -17.95 13.68 7.73
N ALA A 213 -17.41 13.83 6.53
CA ALA A 213 -17.14 15.14 5.93
C ALA A 213 -18.45 15.90 5.63
N LYS A 214 -19.51 15.22 5.16
CA LYS A 214 -20.82 15.84 4.90
C LYS A 214 -21.41 16.50 6.15
N ASP A 215 -21.38 15.78 7.26
CA ASP A 215 -22.10 16.17 8.47
C ASP A 215 -21.14 16.66 9.57
N TRP A 216 -19.92 17.07 9.20
CA TRP A 216 -18.84 17.32 10.15
C TRP A 216 -19.19 18.35 11.22
N ASN A 217 -19.86 19.42 10.82
CA ASN A 217 -20.36 20.48 11.69
C ASN A 217 -21.52 20.04 12.61
N GLN A 218 -22.25 18.99 12.24
CA GLN A 218 -23.35 18.43 13.04
C GLN A 218 -22.84 17.40 14.07
N VAL A 219 -21.75 16.69 13.75
CA VAL A 219 -21.20 15.61 14.57
C VAL A 219 -20.03 16.04 15.46
N THR A 220 -19.54 17.27 15.32
CA THR A 220 -18.45 17.82 16.13
C THR A 220 -18.74 19.24 16.60
N PRO A 221 -18.18 19.68 17.74
CA PRO A 221 -18.40 21.04 18.23
C PRO A 221 -17.61 22.09 17.43
N PRO A 222 -17.97 23.39 17.52
CA PRO A 222 -17.34 24.48 16.74
C PRO A 222 -15.82 24.53 16.83
N GLU A 223 -15.28 24.21 18.02
CA GLU A 223 -13.85 24.19 18.26
C GLU A 223 -13.10 23.22 17.33
N VAL A 224 -13.79 22.18 16.84
CA VAL A 224 -13.25 21.16 15.95
C VAL A 224 -13.56 21.45 14.48
N HIS A 225 -14.82 21.64 14.10
CA HIS A 225 -15.19 21.75 12.68
C HIS A 225 -14.74 23.03 12.00
N GLU A 226 -14.50 24.11 12.76
CA GLU A 226 -13.95 25.35 12.21
C GLU A 226 -12.44 25.25 11.91
N ARG A 227 -11.75 24.25 12.47
CA ARG A 227 -10.28 24.14 12.41
C ARG A 227 -9.80 22.96 11.57
N CYS A 228 -10.62 21.94 11.39
CA CYS A 228 -10.21 20.74 10.67
C CYS A 228 -11.35 20.08 9.91
N MET A 229 -10.99 19.25 8.93
CA MET A 229 -11.94 18.48 8.11
C MET A 229 -11.42 17.04 7.93
N PRO A 230 -12.30 16.02 7.97
CA PRO A 230 -11.95 14.65 7.62
C PRO A 230 -11.42 14.58 6.20
N ALA A 231 -10.26 13.95 6.01
CA ALA A 231 -9.63 13.83 4.70
C ALA A 231 -9.67 12.39 4.17
N PHE A 232 -9.13 11.44 4.94
CA PHE A 232 -9.10 10.01 4.58
C PHE A 232 -8.82 9.14 5.80
N LEU A 233 -9.10 7.84 5.69
CA LEU A 233 -8.70 6.81 6.65
C LEU A 233 -7.44 6.09 6.17
N HIS A 234 -6.44 6.02 7.04
CA HIS A 234 -5.25 5.21 6.81
C HIS A 234 -5.36 3.89 7.56
N ARG A 235 -5.55 2.79 6.84
CA ARG A 235 -5.58 1.44 7.42
C ARG A 235 -4.20 0.79 7.45
N VAL A 236 -3.70 0.57 8.66
CA VAL A 236 -2.43 -0.13 8.91
C VAL A 236 -2.67 -1.65 8.95
N SER A 237 -3.78 -2.08 9.55
CA SER A 237 -4.23 -3.48 9.61
C SER A 237 -5.76 -3.57 9.72
N ARG A 238 -6.33 -4.79 9.67
CA ARG A 238 -7.80 -4.98 9.74
C ARG A 238 -8.44 -4.29 10.95
N GLY A 239 -7.78 -4.26 12.11
CA GLY A 239 -8.28 -3.62 13.34
C GLY A 239 -7.60 -2.30 13.70
N HIS A 240 -6.79 -1.72 12.80
CA HIS A 240 -6.07 -0.47 13.09
C HIS A 240 -6.12 0.49 11.91
N ALA A 241 -7.01 1.47 12.03
CA ALA A 241 -7.17 2.56 11.10
C ALA A 241 -7.12 3.91 11.82
N VAL A 242 -6.47 4.85 11.15
CA VAL A 242 -6.20 6.20 11.63
C VAL A 242 -6.96 7.18 10.74
N LEU A 243 -7.93 7.91 11.29
CA LEU A 243 -8.58 9.01 10.58
C LEU A 243 -7.62 10.19 10.53
N VAL A 244 -7.33 10.64 9.32
CA VAL A 244 -6.52 11.83 9.10
C VAL A 244 -7.44 13.02 8.94
N LEU A 245 -7.28 13.97 9.86
CA LEU A 245 -7.95 15.27 9.83
C LEU A 245 -6.95 16.31 9.33
N TYR A 246 -7.29 17.00 8.25
CA TYR A 246 -6.50 18.11 7.76
C TYR A 246 -6.85 19.39 8.49
N VAL A 247 -5.81 20.16 8.81
CA VAL A 247 -5.91 21.40 9.58
C VAL A 247 -5.32 22.53 8.75
N SER A 248 -6.07 23.61 8.55
CA SER A 248 -5.66 24.70 7.65
C SER A 248 -4.58 25.60 8.25
N THR A 249 -4.40 25.63 9.58
CA THR A 249 -3.45 26.53 10.25
C THR A 249 -2.60 25.80 11.29
N GLU A 250 -1.38 26.29 11.55
CA GLU A 250 -0.51 25.75 12.60
C GLU A 250 -1.07 26.00 14.00
N GLU A 251 -1.65 27.19 14.23
CA GLU A 251 -2.33 27.52 15.49
C GLU A 251 -3.49 26.56 15.78
N GLY A 252 -4.31 26.25 14.76
CA GLY A 252 -5.38 25.28 14.87
C GLY A 252 -4.85 23.88 15.20
N LEU A 253 -3.69 23.50 14.66
CA LEU A 253 -3.07 22.21 14.91
C LEU A 253 -2.59 22.09 16.36
N GLU A 254 -1.94 23.14 16.89
CA GLU A 254 -1.50 23.17 18.29
C GLU A 254 -2.69 23.14 19.24
N TYR A 255 -3.74 23.91 18.93
CA TYR A 255 -4.97 23.94 19.71
C TYR A 255 -5.61 22.55 19.76
N LEU A 256 -5.90 21.93 18.62
CA LEU A 256 -6.58 20.63 18.53
C LEU A 256 -5.80 19.51 19.21
N LYS A 257 -4.46 19.56 19.21
CA LYS A 257 -3.60 18.62 19.93
C LYS A 257 -3.74 18.72 21.44
N ARG A 258 -4.02 19.90 21.98
CA ARG A 258 -4.17 20.15 23.42
C ARG A 258 -5.63 20.02 23.88
N THR A 259 -6.57 20.53 23.09
CA THR A 259 -7.98 20.62 23.44
C THR A 259 -8.82 20.57 22.15
N PRO A 260 -9.74 19.60 21.99
CA PRO A 260 -10.05 18.52 22.93
C PRO A 260 -9.02 17.38 22.95
N GLY A 261 -8.11 17.32 21.97
CA GLY A 261 -7.19 16.20 21.79
C GLY A 261 -7.77 15.07 20.93
N SER A 262 -6.89 14.26 20.32
CA SER A 262 -7.27 13.18 19.41
C SER A 262 -8.12 12.10 20.08
N ASP A 263 -7.77 11.71 21.30
CA ASP A 263 -8.41 10.58 22.00
C ASP A 263 -9.84 10.94 22.43
N TRP A 264 -10.03 12.18 22.89
CA TRP A 264 -11.37 12.70 23.17
C TRP A 264 -12.22 12.71 21.90
N LEU A 265 -11.66 13.19 20.79
CA LEU A 265 -12.41 13.28 19.53
C LEU A 265 -12.78 11.89 18.99
N VAL A 266 -11.92 10.88 19.12
CA VAL A 266 -12.26 9.49 18.80
C VAL A 266 -13.47 9.04 19.61
N GLN A 267 -13.44 9.20 20.94
CA GLN A 267 -14.55 8.81 21.82
C GLN A 267 -15.83 9.60 21.51
N HIS A 268 -15.72 10.88 21.17
CA HIS A 268 -16.86 11.70 20.78
C HIS A 268 -17.51 11.16 19.51
N LEU A 269 -16.71 10.90 18.46
CA LEU A 269 -17.22 10.37 17.20
C LEU A 269 -17.86 8.99 17.38
N HIS A 270 -17.27 8.09 18.19
CA HIS A 270 -17.86 6.78 18.51
C HIS A 270 -19.22 6.87 19.21
N LYS A 271 -19.45 7.92 20.01
CA LYS A 271 -20.75 8.18 20.65
C LYS A 271 -21.77 8.76 19.69
N LYS A 272 -21.33 9.58 18.73
CA LYS A 272 -22.20 10.20 17.72
C LYS A 272 -22.56 9.25 16.58
N ARG A 273 -21.66 8.34 16.22
CA ARG A 273 -21.83 7.32 15.17
C ARG A 273 -21.19 6.00 15.61
N THR A 274 -22.03 5.06 15.99
CA THR A 274 -21.60 3.75 16.52
C THR A 274 -20.87 2.91 15.48
N GLU A 275 -21.19 3.09 14.20
CA GLU A 275 -20.56 2.41 13.06
C GLU A 275 -19.06 2.71 12.95
N LEU A 276 -18.61 3.83 13.51
CA LEU A 276 -17.20 4.22 13.50
C LEU A 276 -16.34 3.43 14.49
N GLN A 277 -16.92 2.69 15.43
CA GLN A 277 -16.15 1.91 16.41
C GLN A 277 -15.31 0.82 15.73
N GLU A 278 -15.84 0.20 14.69
CA GLU A 278 -15.15 -0.83 13.90
C GLU A 278 -14.17 -0.22 12.89
N VAL A 279 -14.34 1.06 12.57
CA VAL A 279 -13.66 1.74 11.46
C VAL A 279 -12.50 2.61 11.93
N LEU A 280 -12.65 3.30 13.05
CA LEU A 280 -11.76 4.34 13.53
C LEU A 280 -11.18 3.96 14.89
N GLN A 281 -9.85 3.84 14.98
CA GLN A 281 -9.17 3.60 16.25
C GLN A 281 -8.37 4.81 16.74
N ARG A 282 -7.84 5.64 15.84
CA ARG A 282 -7.04 6.82 16.19
C ARG A 282 -7.28 7.99 15.25
N ILE A 283 -7.01 9.20 15.72
CA ILE A 283 -7.03 10.42 14.91
C ILE A 283 -5.62 10.97 14.79
N ALA A 284 -5.25 11.40 13.58
CA ALA A 284 -4.05 12.17 13.32
C ALA A 284 -4.42 13.53 12.73
N PHE A 285 -3.95 14.60 13.37
CA PHE A 285 -4.06 15.95 12.82
C PHE A 285 -2.84 16.24 11.95
N VAL A 286 -3.08 16.65 10.70
CA VAL A 286 -2.03 16.93 9.72
C VAL A 286 -2.21 18.34 9.16
N PRO A 287 -1.20 19.22 9.27
CA PRO A 287 -1.29 20.55 8.70
C PRO A 287 -1.36 20.46 7.17
N LYS A 288 -2.32 21.20 6.59
CA LYS A 288 -2.50 21.30 5.15
C LYS A 288 -2.95 22.73 4.78
N PRO A 289 -2.06 23.72 4.94
CA PRO A 289 -2.40 25.14 4.77
C PRO A 289 -2.74 25.53 3.32
N GLU A 290 -2.35 24.70 2.36
CA GLU A 290 -2.60 24.89 0.93
C GLU A 290 -4.07 24.65 0.53
N LEU A 291 -4.89 24.06 1.41
CA LEU A 291 -6.27 23.71 1.12
C LEU A 291 -7.20 24.32 2.18
N ASP A 292 -8.27 24.97 1.72
CA ASP A 292 -9.36 25.36 2.60
C ASP A 292 -10.20 24.15 3.05
N LEU A 293 -10.92 24.27 4.17
CA LEU A 293 -11.69 23.16 4.74
C LEU A 293 -12.84 22.70 3.83
N GLU A 294 -13.42 23.60 3.03
CA GLU A 294 -14.49 23.26 2.09
C GLU A 294 -13.97 22.46 0.89
N GLN A 295 -12.80 22.79 0.36
CA GLN A 295 -12.11 21.99 -0.65
C GLN A 295 -11.79 20.60 -0.13
N ILE A 296 -11.36 20.48 1.13
CA ILE A 296 -11.12 19.18 1.75
C ILE A 296 -12.44 18.41 1.86
N ARG A 297 -13.51 19.05 2.32
CA ARG A 297 -14.84 18.46 2.43
C ARG A 297 -15.33 17.93 1.08
N LEU A 298 -15.32 18.77 0.05
CA LEU A 298 -15.75 18.42 -1.30
C LEU A 298 -14.95 17.24 -1.86
N ARG A 299 -13.62 17.24 -1.68
CA ARG A 299 -12.78 16.10 -2.09
C ARG A 299 -13.22 14.84 -1.37
N SER A 300 -13.29 14.85 -0.05
CA SER A 300 -13.67 13.67 0.74
C SER A 300 -15.06 13.13 0.38
N VAL A 301 -16.02 14.01 0.10
CA VAL A 301 -17.36 13.63 -0.36
C VAL A 301 -17.31 12.93 -1.72
N VAL A 302 -16.66 13.53 -2.71
CA VAL A 302 -16.52 12.96 -4.06
C VAL A 302 -15.84 11.59 -4.03
N LEU A 303 -14.87 11.39 -3.13
CA LEU A 303 -14.18 10.11 -2.99
C LEU A 303 -15.07 8.98 -2.43
N GLY A 304 -16.06 9.30 -1.59
CA GLY A 304 -16.96 8.29 -1.03
C GLY A 304 -18.31 8.15 -1.75
N GLU A 305 -18.72 9.12 -2.55
CA GLU A 305 -19.91 9.08 -3.42
C GLU A 305 -19.71 8.24 -4.70
N ILE A 306 -18.68 7.41 -4.72
CA ILE A 306 -18.50 6.42 -5.76
C ILE A 306 -19.58 5.34 -5.59
N ASP A 307 -20.74 5.58 -6.18
CA ASP A 307 -21.95 4.77 -6.00
C ASP A 307 -21.73 3.29 -6.35
N SER A 308 -22.14 2.44 -5.41
CA SER A 308 -22.32 0.99 -5.57
C SER A 308 -23.58 0.64 -6.36
N GLU A 309 -24.48 1.60 -6.60
CA GLU A 309 -25.80 1.31 -7.15
C GLU A 309 -25.78 0.86 -8.63
N LYS A 310 -24.67 1.11 -9.36
CA LYS A 310 -24.49 0.55 -10.71
C LYS A 310 -24.04 -0.91 -10.74
N LEU A 311 -23.62 -1.52 -9.62
CA LEU A 311 -23.27 -2.95 -9.60
C LEU A 311 -24.50 -3.85 -9.46
N SER A 312 -25.48 -3.47 -8.64
CA SER A 312 -26.71 -4.26 -8.44
C SER A 312 -27.55 -4.32 -9.72
N SER A 313 -27.65 -3.21 -10.46
CA SER A 313 -28.44 -3.16 -11.70
C SER A 313 -27.82 -3.99 -12.85
N VAL A 314 -26.49 -4.13 -12.91
CA VAL A 314 -25.83 -4.99 -13.92
C VAL A 314 -25.98 -6.48 -13.58
N THR A 315 -26.07 -6.82 -12.29
CA THR A 315 -26.21 -8.19 -11.80
C THR A 315 -27.65 -8.73 -11.93
N GLU A 316 -28.67 -7.85 -11.84
CA GLU A 316 -30.06 -8.25 -12.10
C GLU A 316 -30.39 -8.40 -13.60
N ILE A 317 -29.72 -7.64 -14.48
CA ILE A 317 -29.93 -7.78 -15.93
C ILE A 317 -29.35 -9.10 -16.47
N THR A 318 -28.33 -9.65 -15.81
CA THR A 318 -27.73 -10.96 -16.16
C THR A 318 -28.50 -12.15 -15.60
N SER A 319 -29.24 -12.01 -14.49
CA SER A 319 -30.05 -13.11 -13.92
C SER A 319 -31.45 -13.23 -14.52
N ARG A 320 -32.00 -12.17 -15.14
CA ARG A 320 -33.34 -12.19 -15.78
C ARG A 320 -33.36 -12.50 -17.28
N LYS A 321 -32.21 -12.68 -17.94
CA LYS A 321 -32.14 -13.00 -19.38
C LYS A 321 -31.66 -14.42 -19.72
N SER A 322 -31.56 -15.33 -18.75
CA SER A 322 -31.14 -16.72 -18.99
C SER A 322 -32.28 -17.72 -19.12
N THR A 323 -33.40 -17.32 -19.74
CA THR A 323 -34.46 -18.25 -20.17
C THR A 323 -34.99 -17.88 -21.56
N ALA A 324 -34.13 -17.95 -22.59
CA ALA A 324 -34.57 -18.22 -23.97
C ALA A 324 -33.38 -18.56 -24.90
N SER A 325 -33.44 -19.77 -25.46
CA SER A 325 -32.90 -20.23 -26.75
C SER A 325 -31.42 -19.98 -27.10
N THR A 326 -30.70 -21.10 -27.13
CA THR A 326 -29.58 -21.46 -28.02
C THR A 326 -29.56 -20.77 -29.38
N SER A 327 -28.48 -20.07 -29.69
CA SER A 327 -27.79 -20.16 -31.00
C SER A 327 -26.34 -19.68 -30.87
N LYS A 328 -25.40 -20.53 -31.29
CA LYS A 328 -23.96 -20.28 -31.26
C LYS A 328 -23.59 -19.23 -32.32
N THR A 329 -23.08 -18.08 -31.89
CA THR A 329 -22.10 -17.30 -32.65
C THR A 329 -21.04 -16.79 -31.68
N THR A 330 -19.86 -17.38 -31.73
CA THR A 330 -18.68 -16.94 -30.97
C THR A 330 -18.17 -15.64 -31.60
N LEU A 331 -18.64 -14.50 -31.08
CA LEU A 331 -18.07 -13.19 -31.39
C LEU A 331 -16.67 -13.09 -30.78
N SER A 332 -15.73 -12.58 -31.57
CA SER A 332 -14.33 -12.36 -31.17
C SER A 332 -14.26 -11.31 -30.06
N ALA A 333 -13.28 -11.41 -29.15
CA ALA A 333 -13.06 -10.44 -28.08
C ALA A 333 -12.96 -8.99 -28.61
N LYS A 334 -12.47 -8.80 -29.83
CA LYS A 334 -12.40 -7.49 -30.49
C LYS A 334 -13.78 -6.89 -30.77
N GLU A 335 -14.78 -7.71 -31.09
CA GLU A 335 -16.16 -7.29 -31.32
C GLU A 335 -16.90 -7.01 -30.01
N GLN A 336 -16.54 -7.73 -28.93
CA GLN A 336 -17.03 -7.42 -27.59
C GLN A 336 -16.52 -6.06 -27.11
N PHE A 337 -15.24 -5.74 -27.32
CA PHE A 337 -14.69 -4.42 -27.00
C PHE A 337 -15.29 -3.30 -27.86
N ALA A 338 -15.59 -3.56 -29.14
CA ALA A 338 -16.27 -2.58 -30.00
C ALA A 338 -17.70 -2.26 -29.50
N LYS A 339 -18.46 -3.28 -29.05
CA LYS A 339 -19.79 -3.07 -28.47
C LYS A 339 -19.76 -2.29 -27.15
N ILE A 340 -18.80 -2.59 -26.27
CA ILE A 340 -18.63 -1.85 -25.02
C ILE A 340 -18.30 -0.38 -25.31
N ARG A 341 -17.46 -0.13 -26.33
CA ARG A 341 -17.08 1.23 -26.74
C ARG A 341 -18.23 2.01 -27.40
N MET A 342 -19.12 1.36 -28.15
CA MET A 342 -20.32 2.03 -28.68
C MET A 342 -21.28 2.44 -27.56
N HIS A 343 -21.55 1.54 -26.60
CA HIS A 343 -22.47 1.86 -25.50
C HIS A 343 -21.95 2.95 -24.56
N LEU A 344 -20.63 3.14 -24.47
CA LEU A 344 -20.04 4.26 -23.75
C LEU A 344 -20.19 5.60 -24.49
N ASN A 345 -20.35 5.59 -25.81
CA ASN A 345 -20.52 6.80 -26.62
C ASN A 345 -21.99 7.18 -26.84
N GLU A 346 -22.93 6.21 -26.80
CA GLU A 346 -24.38 6.47 -26.87
C GLU A 346 -24.92 7.16 -25.61
N GLY A 347 -24.21 7.09 -24.48
CA GLY A 347 -24.57 7.81 -23.24
C GLY A 347 -24.22 9.31 -23.22
N THR A 348 -23.74 9.88 -24.34
CA THR A 348 -23.30 11.28 -24.44
C THR A 348 -24.04 12.10 -25.50
N SER A 349 -25.16 11.61 -26.05
CA SER A 349 -25.86 12.29 -27.16
C SER A 349 -27.34 12.61 -26.95
N ASP A 350 -27.82 12.75 -25.71
CA ASP A 350 -29.18 13.27 -25.44
C ASP A 350 -29.16 14.29 -24.31
N GLU A 351 -28.66 15.49 -24.57
CA GLU A 351 -29.07 16.72 -23.86
C GLU A 351 -28.63 18.01 -24.60
N VAL A 352 -28.85 18.08 -25.91
CA VAL A 352 -28.96 19.36 -26.62
C VAL A 352 -29.99 19.20 -27.74
N ASN A 353 -31.27 19.40 -27.41
CA ASN A 353 -32.25 20.12 -28.25
C ASN A 353 -33.65 20.11 -27.61
N SER A 354 -34.34 21.25 -27.76
CA SER A 354 -35.77 21.54 -27.53
C SER A 354 -36.26 21.76 -26.09
N ALA A 355 -36.17 23.00 -25.60
CA ALA A 355 -37.23 24.03 -25.70
C ALA A 355 -36.75 25.36 -25.10
#